data_AF-A0A4Q2Y481-F1
#
_entry.id   AF-A0A4Q2Y481-F1
#
_cell.length_a   1.000
_cell.length_b   1.000
_cell.length_c   1.000
_cell.angle_alpha   90.00
_cell.angle_beta   90.00
_cell.angle_gamma   90.00
#
_symmetry.space_group_name_H-M   'P 1'
#
loop_
_entity.id
_entity.type
_entity.pdbx_description
1 polymer ?
#
loop_
_entity_poly.entity_id
_entity_poly.type
_entity_poly.pdbx_seq_one_letter_code
_entity_poly.pdbx_strand_id
1 'polypeptide(L)' 'MNLQEPLPKNLILIGFMGSGKSTVGRELHSRLGYELVDMDTVIEQREGQFDWSSVDTMVR' A
#
# COMPACT_ATOMS: atom_id res chain seq x y z
N MET A 1 -16.69 0.97 -32.46
CA MET A 1 -17.05 1.42 -31.10
C MET A 1 -15.98 0.88 -30.17
N ASN A 2 -15.22 1.75 -29.50
CA ASN A 2 -14.19 1.34 -28.56
C ASN A 2 -14.86 1.15 -27.19
N LEU A 3 -15.21 -0.08 -26.84
CA LEU A 3 -15.75 -0.43 -25.52
C LEU A 3 -14.56 -0.58 -24.57
N GLN A 4 -13.98 0.54 -24.11
CA GLN A 4 -13.08 0.48 -22.97
C GLN A 4 -13.94 0.32 -21.73
N GLU A 5 -13.83 -0.84 -21.09
CA GLU A 5 -14.47 -1.06 -19.80
C GLU A 5 -13.94 -0.04 -18.79
N PRO A 6 -14.80 0.45 -17.87
CA PRO A 6 -14.38 1.38 -16.85
C PRO A 6 -13.29 0.75 -15.98
N LEU A 7 -12.31 1.57 -15.57
CA LEU A 7 -11.24 1.11 -14.69
C LEU A 7 -11.83 0.54 -13.39
N PRO A 8 -11.22 -0.52 -12.83
CA PRO A 8 -11.70 -1.16 -11.62
C PRO A 8 -11.68 -0.17 -10.44
N LYS A 9 -12.66 -0.28 -9.53
CA LYS A 9 -12.74 0.62 -8.37
C LYS A 9 -11.51 0.53 -7.46
N ASN A 10 -10.95 -0.68 -7.29
CA ASN A 10 -9.84 -0.96 -6.39
C ASN A 10 -8.74 -1.76 -7.10
N LEU A 11 -7.49 -1.45 -6.79
CA LEU A 11 -6.30 -2.18 -7.24
C LEU A 11 -5.49 -2.62 -6.02
N ILE A 12 -5.25 -3.92 -5.88
CA ILE A 12 -4.44 -4.47 -4.78
C ILE A 12 -3.08 -4.90 -5.33
N LEU A 13 -2.01 -4.30 -4.81
CA LEU A 13 -0.64 -4.64 -5.19
C LEU A 13 -0.10 -5.68 -4.20
N ILE A 14 0.14 -6.90 -4.68
CA ILE A 14 0.70 -8.01 -3.90
C ILE A 14 2.17 -8.27 -4.26
N GLY A 15 2.94 -8.80 -3.32
CA GLY A 15 4.35 -9.17 -3.53
C GLY A 15 5.24 -8.84 -2.34
N PHE A 16 6.49 -9.31 -2.38
CA PHE A 16 7.45 -9.16 -1.29
C PHE A 16 7.89 -7.70 -1.03
N MET A 17 8.44 -7.42 0.16
CA MET A 17 9.08 -6.14 0.45
C MET A 17 10.21 -5.88 -0.56
N GLY A 18 10.39 -4.62 -0.98
CA GLY A 18 11.38 -4.26 -2.00
C GLY A 18 11.00 -4.59 -3.45
N SER A 19 9.86 -5.25 -3.72
CA SER A 19 9.41 -5.55 -5.10
C SER A 19 8.86 -4.34 -5.88
N GLY A 20 8.91 -3.14 -5.30
CA GLY A 20 8.51 -1.89 -5.97
C GLY A 20 7.02 -1.55 -5.93
N LYS A 21 6.20 -2.25 -5.12
CA LYS A 21 4.74 -2.01 -5.02
C LYS A 21 4.40 -0.55 -4.72
N SER A 22 5.09 0.08 -3.76
CA SER A 22 4.86 1.49 -3.42
C SER A 22 5.22 2.43 -4.57
N THR A 23 6.19 2.08 -5.41
CA THR A 23 6.54 2.85 -6.61
C THR A 23 5.43 2.77 -7.65
N VAL A 24 4.91 1.56 -7.92
CA VAL A 24 3.78 1.38 -8.85
C VAL A 24 2.53 2.09 -8.32
N GLY A 25 2.24 1.99 -7.02
CA GLY A 25 1.10 2.65 -6.39
C GLY A 25 1.13 4.17 -6.53
N ARG A 26 2.30 4.80 -6.35
CA ARG A 26 2.47 6.24 -6.59
C ARG A 26 2.21 6.62 -8.05
N GLU A 27 2.68 5.81 -8.99
CA GLU A 27 2.43 6.08 -10.40
C GLU A 27 0.95 5.94 -10.77
N LEU A 28 0.26 4.93 -10.22
CA LEU A 28 -1.18 4.75 -10.40
C LEU A 28 -1.97 5.93 -9.81
N HIS A 29 -1.56 6.44 -8.65
CA HIS A 29 -2.12 7.67 -8.08
C HIS A 29 -1.92 8.86 -9.04
N SER A 30 -0.68 9.12 -9.47
CA SER A 30 -0.35 10.26 -10.32
C SER A 30 -1.00 10.21 -11.71
N ARG A 31 -1.15 9.02 -12.31
CA ARG A 31 -1.68 8.88 -13.68
C ARG A 31 -3.18 8.68 -13.75
N LEU A 32 -3.75 7.96 -12.79
CA LEU A 32 -5.13 7.48 -12.85
C LEU A 32 -6.00 8.00 -11.69
N GLY A 33 -5.42 8.75 -10.74
CA GLY A 33 -6.15 9.37 -9.64
C GLY A 33 -6.57 8.41 -8.53
N TYR A 34 -6.00 7.20 -8.46
CA TYR A 34 -6.26 6.28 -7.35
C TYR A 34 -5.70 6.84 -6.04
N GLU A 35 -6.41 6.62 -4.93
CA GLU A 35 -5.83 6.83 -3.61
C GLU A 35 -4.85 5.69 -3.28
N LEU A 36 -3.66 6.06 -2.78
CA LEU A 36 -2.71 5.08 -2.29
C LEU A 36 -2.94 4.84 -0.80
N VAL A 37 -3.36 3.62 -0.46
CA VAL A 37 -3.58 3.19 0.92
C VAL A 37 -2.43 2.30 1.36
N ASP A 38 -1.75 2.67 2.45
CA ASP A 38 -0.77 1.82 3.11
C ASP A 38 -1.49 0.84 4.04
N MET A 39 -1.64 -0.40 3.56
CA MET A 39 -2.34 -1.45 4.31
C MET A 39 -1.60 -1.86 5.59
N ASP A 40 -0.27 -1.75 5.63
CA ASP A 40 0.50 -2.12 6.81
C ASP A 40 0.16 -1.16 7.96
N THR A 41 0.13 0.15 7.67
CA THR A 41 -0.31 1.18 8.63
C THR A 41 -1.76 0.98 9.08
N VAL A 42 -2.67 0.63 8.17
CA VAL A 42 -4.09 0.40 8.52
C VAL A 42 -4.25 -0.82 9.43
N ILE A 43 -3.47 -1.87 9.19
CA ILE A 43 -3.46 -3.08 10.03
C ILE A 43 -2.88 -2.73 11.41
N GLU A 44 -1.75 -2.03 11.48
CA GLU A 44 -1.14 -1.60 12.75
C GLU A 44 -2.09 -0.74 13.61
N GLN A 45 -2.83 0.18 12.98
CA GLN A 45 -3.82 1.01 13.65
C GLN A 45 -5.04 0.22 14.15
N ARG A 46 -5.46 -0.80 13.40
CA ARG A 46 -6.62 -1.65 13.76
C ARG A 46 -6.29 -2.69 14.82
N GLU A 47 -5.12 -3.31 14.73
CA GLU A 47 -4.69 -4.38 15.64
C GLU A 47 -4.16 -3.84 16.98
N GLY A 48 -4.04 -2.52 17.13
CA GLY A 48 -3.76 -1.86 18.40
C GLY A 48 -2.34 -2.10 18.90
N GLN A 49 -1.40 -1.26 18.47
CA GLN A 49 -0.05 -1.12 19.04
C GLN A 49 0.75 -2.42 19.08
N PHE A 50 1.33 -2.81 17.95
CA PHE A 50 2.69 -3.35 18.05
C PHE A 50 3.59 -2.16 18.42
N ASP A 51 3.85 -2.00 19.71
CA ASP A 51 4.83 -1.05 20.19
C ASP A 51 6.22 -1.52 19.73
N TRP A 52 6.65 -1.01 18.58
CA TRP A 52 8.00 -1.22 18.06
C TRP A 52 9.06 -0.77 19.07
N SER A 53 8.77 0.18 19.97
CA SER A 53 9.70 0.58 21.04
C SER A 53 9.85 -0.45 22.16
N SER A 54 8.91 -1.41 22.28
CA SER A 54 9.00 -2.57 23.17
C SER A 54 9.71 -3.78 22.52
N VAL A 55 9.94 -3.77 21.20
CA VAL A 55 10.66 -4.84 20.49
C VAL A 55 12.01 -4.39 19.90
N ASP A 56 12.27 -3.08 19.81
CA ASP A 56 13.50 -2.50 19.22
C ASP A 56 14.55 -2.12 20.28
N THR A 57 14.80 -3.01 21.24
CA THR A 57 16.16 -3.09 21.81
C THR A 57 16.96 -4.10 20.98
N MET A 58 17.20 -3.81 19.70
CA MET A 58 18.35 -4.36 18.99
C MET A 58 18.67 -3.56 17.72
N VAL A 59 19.77 -2.80 17.81
CA VAL A 59 20.53 -2.09 16.76
C VAL A 59 20.08 -0.66 16.45
N ARG A 60 20.74 0.28 17.16
CA ARG A 60 21.11 1.58 16.56
C ARG A 60 22.15 1.39 15.46
#